data_AF-A0A817T5P6-F1
#
_entry.id   AF-A0A817T5P6-F1
#
_cell.length_a   1.000
_cell.length_b   1.000
_cell.length_c   1.000
_cell.angle_alpha   90.00
_cell.angle_beta   90.00
_cell.angle_gamma   90.00
#
_symmetry.space_group_name_H-M   'P 1'
#
loop_
_entity.id
_entity.type
_entity.pdbx_description
1 polymer ?
#
loop_
_entity_poly.entity_id
_entity_poly.type
_entity_poly.pdbx_seq_one_letter_code
_entity_poly.pdbx_strand_id
1 'polypeptide(L)'
;IVTSRFVGIYLLQVEQWIRILSLISDVIKLWAIVQQKWMYLENIFIGSNLQFGEDAKRFDTADKLYRKIMFETSRNSLVKDACTHPGRYDELKSILNLIEKIQKSLNEYLNTKRQLLDH
;
A
#
# COMPACT_ATOMS: atom_id res chain seq x y z
N ILE A 1 5.61 -42.35 -27.55
CA ILE A 1 6.34 -41.19 -26.96
C ILE A 1 6.22 -40.00 -27.92
N VAL A 2 4.97 -39.57 -28.17
CA VAL A 2 4.64 -38.38 -28.97
C VAL A 2 3.69 -37.54 -28.11
N THR A 3 4.23 -37.00 -27.02
CA THR A 3 3.48 -36.23 -26.02
C THR A 3 4.23 -34.96 -25.58
N SER A 4 5.28 -34.53 -26.29
CA SER A 4 6.27 -33.61 -25.71
C SER A 4 6.09 -32.12 -26.07
N ARG A 5 5.39 -31.75 -27.16
CA ARG A 5 5.24 -30.32 -27.52
C ARG A 5 4.09 -29.61 -26.80
N PHE A 6 2.96 -30.29 -26.66
CA PHE A 6 1.78 -29.71 -26.01
C PHE A 6 1.98 -29.57 -24.50
N VAL A 7 2.56 -30.60 -23.86
CA VAL A 7 2.86 -30.56 -22.41
C VAL A 7 3.79 -29.41 -22.06
N GLY A 8 4.83 -29.14 -22.87
CA GLY A 8 5.73 -28.01 -22.65
C GLY A 8 5.05 -26.64 -22.80
N ILE A 9 4.16 -26.47 -23.78
CA ILE A 9 3.42 -25.20 -23.97
C ILE A 9 2.44 -24.95 -22.83
N TYR A 10 1.72 -25.99 -22.37
CA TYR A 10 0.82 -25.86 -21.21
C TYR A 10 1.58 -25.59 -19.92
N LEU A 11 2.77 -26.18 -19.73
CA LEU A 11 3.61 -25.92 -18.56
C LEU A 11 4.04 -24.45 -18.49
N LEU A 12 4.50 -23.87 -19.61
CA LEU A 12 4.89 -22.47 -19.68
C LEU A 12 3.72 -21.51 -19.37
N GLN A 13 2.53 -21.82 -19.88
CA GLN A 13 1.34 -21.04 -19.56
C GLN A 13 0.98 -21.11 -18.07
N VAL A 14 1.03 -22.30 -17.48
CA VAL A 14 0.76 -22.49 -16.04
C VAL A 14 1.77 -21.73 -15.20
N GLU A 15 3.07 -21.82 -15.51
CA GLU A 15 4.13 -21.07 -14.81
C GLU A 15 3.92 -19.56 -14.89
N GLN A 16 3.53 -19.05 -16.06
CA GLN A 16 3.21 -17.63 -16.24
C GLN A 16 2.02 -17.21 -15.35
N TRP A 17 0.95 -18.01 -15.32
CA TRP A 17 -0.21 -17.73 -14.47
C TRP A 17 0.14 -17.76 -13.00
N ILE A 18 0.94 -18.73 -12.55
CA ILE A 18 1.42 -18.80 -11.17
C ILE A 18 2.16 -17.51 -10.79
N ARG A 19 3.08 -17.04 -11.65
CA ARG A 19 3.82 -15.78 -11.39
C ARG A 19 2.90 -14.57 -11.28
N ILE A 20 1.92 -14.46 -12.17
CA ILE A 20 0.94 -13.36 -12.17
C ILE A 20 0.09 -13.42 -10.89
N LEU A 21 -0.42 -14.59 -10.53
CA LEU A 21 -1.26 -14.77 -9.35
C LEU A 21 -0.50 -14.50 -8.05
N SER A 22 0.76 -14.92 -7.97
CA SER A 22 1.64 -14.59 -6.83
C SER A 22 1.84 -13.09 -6.70
N LEU A 23 2.15 -12.38 -7.79
CA LEU A 23 2.28 -10.92 -7.77
C LEU A 23 0.99 -10.23 -7.33
N ILE A 24 -0.16 -10.67 -7.86
CA ILE A 24 -1.48 -10.14 -7.45
C ILE A 24 -1.68 -10.35 -5.95
N SER A 25 -1.40 -11.55 -5.43
CA SER A 25 -1.53 -11.87 -4.00
C SER A 25 -0.69 -10.95 -3.12
N ASP A 26 0.58 -10.72 -3.50
CA ASP A 26 1.49 -9.88 -2.75
C ASP A 26 1.08 -8.41 -2.78
N VAL A 27 0.65 -7.91 -3.95
CA VAL A 27 0.15 -6.54 -4.11
C VAL A 27 -1.12 -6.32 -3.29
N ILE A 28 -2.10 -7.23 -3.34
CA ILE A 28 -3.35 -7.09 -2.58
C ILE A 28 -3.09 -7.07 -1.08
N LYS A 29 -2.22 -7.96 -0.57
CA LYS A 29 -1.88 -7.99 0.86
C LYS A 29 -1.24 -6.68 1.30
N LEU A 30 -0.25 -6.20 0.55
CA LEU A 30 0.41 -4.92 0.83
C LEU A 30 -0.59 -3.76 0.79
N TRP A 31 -1.45 -3.74 -0.22
CA TRP A 31 -2.46 -2.70 -0.37
C TRP A 31 -3.44 -2.67 0.80
N ALA A 32 -3.94 -3.83 1.24
CA ALA A 32 -4.83 -3.92 2.40
C ALA A 32 -4.18 -3.31 3.65
N ILE A 33 -2.89 -3.59 3.88
CA ILE A 33 -2.12 -3.01 4.98
C ILE A 33 -2.01 -1.48 4.83
N VAL A 34 -1.66 -1.00 3.64
CA VAL A 34 -1.57 0.45 3.34
C VAL A 34 -2.90 1.13 3.59
N GLN A 35 -4.00 0.56 3.09
CA GLN A 35 -5.35 1.10 3.26
C GLN A 35 -5.74 1.21 4.74
N GLN A 36 -5.55 0.14 5.52
CA GLN A 36 -5.86 0.14 6.95
C GLN A 36 -5.09 1.23 7.71
N LYS A 37 -3.77 1.32 7.48
CA LYS A 37 -2.95 2.31 8.18
C LYS A 37 -3.23 3.74 7.69
N TRP A 38 -3.51 3.92 6.41
CA TRP A 38 -3.87 5.23 5.84
C TRP A 38 -5.18 5.74 6.44
N MET A 39 -6.23 4.91 6.54
CA MET A 39 -7.51 5.30 7.16
C MET A 39 -7.34 5.69 8.64
N TYR A 40 -6.46 5.00 9.38
CA TYR A 40 -6.14 5.38 10.76
C TYR A 40 -5.54 6.79 10.84
N LEU A 41 -4.58 7.10 9.97
CA LEU A 41 -3.97 8.44 9.92
C LEU A 41 -4.95 9.49 9.42
N GLU A 42 -5.78 9.19 8.42
CA GLU A 42 -6.83 10.08 7.92
C GLU A 42 -7.76 10.52 9.06
N ASN A 43 -8.22 9.57 9.88
CA ASN A 43 -9.06 9.88 11.04
C ASN A 43 -8.36 10.79 12.06
N ILE A 44 -7.04 10.65 12.24
CA ILE A 44 -6.28 11.53 13.14
C ILE A 44 -6.13 12.92 12.52
N PHE A 45 -5.64 13.05 11.30
CA PHE A 45 -5.35 14.37 10.69
C PHE A 45 -6.61 15.15 10.33
N ILE A 46 -7.71 14.47 9.99
CA ILE A 46 -9.00 15.11 9.72
C ILE A 46 -9.80 15.33 11.01
N GLY A 47 -9.79 14.35 11.93
CA GLY A 47 -10.57 14.40 13.17
C GLY A 47 -9.93 15.19 14.31
N SER A 48 -8.62 15.45 14.26
CA SER A 48 -7.90 16.29 15.23
C SER A 48 -7.32 17.51 14.52
N ASN A 49 -7.27 18.65 15.21
CA ASN A 49 -6.63 19.89 14.70
C ASN A 49 -5.09 19.77 14.49
N LEU A 50 -4.55 18.55 14.37
CA LEU A 50 -3.14 18.24 14.09
C LEU A 50 -2.79 18.44 12.60
N GLN A 51 -3.32 19.48 11.96
CA GLN A 51 -3.09 19.76 10.53
C GLN A 51 -1.81 20.55 10.26
N PHE A 52 -1.02 20.83 11.30
CA PHE A 52 0.17 21.67 11.21
C PHE A 52 1.41 20.87 11.64
N GLY A 53 2.44 20.87 10.80
CA GLY A 53 3.72 20.22 11.09
C GLY A 53 4.31 19.47 9.90
N GLU A 54 5.47 18.87 10.13
CA GLU A 54 6.17 18.06 9.11
C GLU A 54 5.40 16.78 8.78
N ASP A 55 4.80 16.13 9.77
CA ASP A 55 4.05 14.89 9.58
C ASP A 55 2.74 15.10 8.81
N ALA A 56 2.10 16.27 8.93
CA ALA A 56 0.95 16.63 8.10
C ALA A 56 1.33 16.74 6.61
N LYS A 57 2.51 17.31 6.29
CA LYS A 57 3.04 17.36 4.91
C LYS A 57 3.39 15.97 4.38
N ARG A 58 3.95 15.11 5.23
CA ARG A 58 4.23 13.71 4.88
C ARG A 58 2.93 12.95 4.61
N PHE A 59 1.90 13.18 5.43
CA PHE A 59 0.58 12.57 5.24
C PHE A 59 -0.09 13.06 3.95
N ASP A 60 -0.06 14.37 3.64
CA ASP A 60 -0.58 14.92 2.38
C ASP A 60 0.11 14.30 1.15
N THR A 61 1.42 14.05 1.24
CA THR A 61 2.15 13.33 0.18
C THR A 61 1.67 11.89 0.04
N ALA A 62 1.52 11.16 1.15
CA ALA A 62 1.01 9.79 1.14
C ALA A 62 -0.45 9.70 0.65
N ASP A 63 -1.30 10.65 1.04
CA ASP A 63 -2.70 10.78 0.62
C ASP A 63 -2.81 10.98 -0.89
N LYS A 64 -2.06 11.93 -1.46
CA LYS A 64 -2.03 12.16 -2.91
C LYS A 64 -1.62 10.92 -3.70
N LEU A 65 -0.57 10.23 -3.24
CA LEU A 65 -0.12 8.98 -3.87
C LEU A 65 -1.18 7.90 -3.77
N TYR A 66 -1.74 7.68 -2.58
CA TYR A 66 -2.76 6.66 -2.35
C TYR A 66 -4.03 6.91 -3.16
N ARG A 67 -4.56 8.15 -3.15
CA ARG A 67 -5.73 8.54 -3.93
C ARG A 67 -5.50 8.42 -5.43
N LYS A 68 -4.28 8.69 -5.93
CA LYS A 68 -3.92 8.45 -7.34
C LYS A 68 -4.07 6.97 -7.69
N ILE A 69 -3.53 6.06 -6.87
CA ILE A 69 -3.68 4.61 -7.06
C ILE A 69 -5.15 4.19 -7.06
N MET A 70 -5.93 4.68 -6.09
CA MET A 70 -7.36 4.40 -6.00
C MET A 70 -8.14 4.90 -7.22
N PHE A 71 -7.82 6.10 -7.72
CA PHE A 71 -8.43 6.66 -8.92
C PHE A 71 -8.10 5.85 -10.17
N GLU A 72 -6.83 5.53 -10.42
CA GLU A 72 -6.41 4.68 -11.54
C GLU A 72 -7.14 3.33 -11.54
N THR A 73 -7.29 2.75 -10.36
CA THR A 73 -7.91 1.43 -10.17
C THR A 73 -9.43 1.48 -10.28
N SER A 74 -10.06 2.60 -9.92
CA SER A 74 -11.48 2.82 -10.16
C SER A 74 -11.83 2.86 -11.65
N ARG A 75 -10.87 3.27 -12.50
CA ARG A 75 -11.06 3.33 -13.96
C ARG A 75 -10.82 1.98 -14.65
N ASN A 76 -10.01 1.11 -14.06
CA ASN A 76 -9.80 -0.26 -14.52
C ASN A 76 -9.85 -1.22 -13.33
N SER A 77 -11.04 -1.75 -13.06
CA SER A 77 -11.31 -2.63 -11.91
C SER A 77 -10.82 -4.07 -12.11
N LEU A 78 -10.19 -4.39 -13.24
CA LEU A 78 -9.59 -5.71 -13.44
C LEU A 78 -8.42 -5.84 -12.47
N VAL A 79 -8.61 -6.67 -11.44
CA VAL A 79 -7.62 -6.93 -10.39
C VAL A 79 -6.26 -7.31 -10.97
N LYS A 80 -6.25 -8.06 -12.08
CA LYS A 80 -5.02 -8.36 -12.82
C LYS A 80 -4.32 -7.08 -13.23
N ASP A 81 -4.97 -6.22 -14.01
CA ASP A 81 -4.37 -5.00 -14.55
C ASP A 81 -3.97 -4.02 -13.44
N ALA A 82 -4.80 -3.89 -12.40
CA ALA A 82 -4.53 -3.02 -11.25
C ALA A 82 -3.28 -3.45 -10.47
N CYS A 83 -3.12 -4.76 -10.24
CA CYS A 83 -2.02 -5.32 -9.48
C CYS A 83 -0.76 -5.58 -10.32
N THR A 84 -0.90 -5.83 -11.63
CA THR A 84 0.24 -6.01 -12.54
C THR A 84 0.70 -4.70 -13.18
N HIS A 85 0.11 -3.56 -12.80
CA HIS A 85 0.58 -2.26 -13.26
C HIS A 85 2.07 -2.08 -12.91
N PRO A 86 2.92 -1.70 -13.87
CA PRO A 86 4.36 -1.53 -13.64
C PRO A 86 4.62 -0.65 -12.42
N GLY A 87 5.46 -1.13 -11.50
CA GLY A 87 5.84 -0.40 -10.28
C GLY A 87 4.79 -0.33 -9.17
N ARG A 88 3.60 -0.92 -9.32
CA ARG A 88 2.52 -0.82 -8.31
C ARG A 88 2.95 -1.27 -6.92
N TYR A 89 3.69 -2.39 -6.85
CA TYR A 89 4.20 -2.91 -5.59
C TYR A 89 5.15 -1.92 -4.91
N ASP A 90 6.07 -1.32 -5.68
CA ASP A 90 7.04 -0.35 -5.15
C ASP A 90 6.37 0.96 -4.74
N GLU A 91 5.35 1.42 -5.48
CA GLU A 91 4.53 2.58 -5.09
C GLU A 91 3.84 2.33 -3.74
N LEU A 92 3.14 1.20 -3.60
CA LEU A 92 2.48 0.84 -2.33
C LEU A 92 3.48 0.71 -1.19
N LYS A 93 4.68 0.16 -1.45
CA LYS A 93 5.75 0.05 -0.45
C LYS A 93 6.30 1.42 -0.05
N SER A 94 6.43 2.35 -1.00
CA SER A 94 6.81 3.74 -0.73
C SER A 94 5.79 4.43 0.17
N ILE A 95 4.50 4.27 -0.12
CA ILE A 95 3.40 4.82 0.68
C ILE A 95 3.43 4.22 2.10
N LEU A 96 3.61 2.90 2.22
CA LEU A 96 3.73 2.23 3.51
C LEU A 96 4.88 2.83 4.34
N ASN A 97 6.06 2.99 3.75
CA ASN A 97 7.22 3.57 4.44
C ASN A 97 6.97 5.00 4.93
N LEU A 98 6.22 5.82 4.17
CA LEU A 98 5.82 7.16 4.60
C LEU A 98 4.87 7.09 5.81
N ILE A 99 3.87 6.21 5.73
CA ILE A 99 2.90 6.00 6.81
C ILE A 99 3.58 5.52 8.09
N GLU A 100 4.53 4.60 8.00
CA GLU A 100 5.26 4.08 9.16
C GLU A 100 6.13 5.15 9.85
N LYS A 101 6.75 6.05 9.08
CA LYS A 101 7.48 7.20 9.64
C LYS A 101 6.55 8.12 10.42
N ILE A 102 5.37 8.42 9.88
CA ILE A 102 4.36 9.25 10.56
C ILE A 102 3.88 8.55 11.84
N GLN A 103 3.59 7.25 11.79
CA GLN A 103 3.17 6.48 12.96
C GLN A 103 4.23 6.47 14.06
N LYS A 104 5.51 6.37 13.69
CA LYS A 104 6.62 6.44 14.65
C LYS A 104 6.67 7.80 15.34
N SER A 105 6.64 8.89 14.58
CA SER A 105 6.66 10.24 15.13
C SER A 105 5.43 10.56 16.01
N LEU A 106 4.24 10.07 15.62
CA LEU A 106 3.04 10.18 16.46
C LEU A 106 3.18 9.43 17.79
N ASN A 107 3.73 8.22 17.79
CA ASN A 107 3.96 7.46 19.01
C ASN A 107 4.96 8.16 19.94
N GLU A 108 6.04 8.71 19.40
CA GLU A 108 7.01 9.51 20.16
C GLU A 108 6.34 10.74 20.79
N TYR A 109 5.55 11.49 20.01
CA TYR A 109 4.80 12.65 20.50
C TYR A 109 3.82 12.28 21.63
N LEU A 110 3.04 11.21 21.46
CA LEU A 110 2.08 10.75 22.47
C LEU A 110 2.78 10.28 23.76
N ASN A 111 3.94 9.63 23.65
CA ASN A 111 4.72 9.21 24.81
C ASN A 111 5.28 10.40 25.59
N THR A 112 5.84 11.40 24.91
CA THR A 112 6.31 12.63 25.58
C THR A 112 5.17 13.36 26.27
N LYS A 113 4.01 13.48 25.62
CA LYS A 113 2.83 14.14 26.22
C LYS A 113 2.32 13.38 27.44
N ARG A 114 2.34 12.04 27.44
CA ARG A 114 1.98 11.21 28.60
C ARG A 114 2.96 11.43 29.76
N GLN A 115 4.27 11.40 29.50
CA GLN A 115 5.29 11.65 30.53
C GLN A 115 5.16 13.04 31.19
N LEU A 116 4.75 14.05 30.43
CA LEU A 116 4.50 15.40 30.96
C LEU A 116 3.24 15.50 31.82
N LEU A 117 2.29 14.57 31.70
CA LEU A 117 1.06 14.54 32.50
C LEU A 117 1.23 13.72 33.79
N ASP A 118 2.23 12.84 33.83
CA ASP A 118 2.55 11.97 34.98
C ASP A 118 3.54 12.63 35.98
N HIS A 119 3.92 13.89 35.75
CA HIS A 119 4.76 14.74 36.63
C HIS A 119 4.03 16.04 37.00
#